data_AF-A0A5C9ARJ9-F1
#
_entry.id   AF-A0A5C9ARJ9-F1
#
_cell.length_a   1.000
_cell.length_b   1.000
_cell.length_c   1.000
_cell.angle_alpha   90.00
_cell.angle_beta   90.00
_cell.angle_gamma   90.00
#
_symmetry.space_group_name_H-M   'P 1'
#
loop_
_entity.id
_entity.type
_entity.pdbx_description
1 polymer ?
#
loop_
_entity_poly.entity_id
_entity_poly.type
_entity_poly.pdbx_seq_one_letter_code
_entity_poly.pdbx_strand_id
1 'polypeptide(L)' 'MHVVSRAPFDTATRQFPNQAAALDDVYRTLKRENYTSPDEMKKRFASLDRMKYREKWWVIDVGG' A
#
# COMPACT_ATOMS: atom_id res chain seq x y z
N MET A 1 -2.96 10.76 4.20
CA MET A 1 -2.12 9.93 5.10
C MET A 1 -0.68 10.36 4.87
N HIS A 2 0.18 10.33 5.89
CA HIS A 2 1.59 10.67 5.69
C HIS A 2 2.39 9.40 5.36
N VAL A 3 2.88 9.29 4.12
CA VAL A 3 3.78 8.19 3.72
C VAL A 3 5.19 8.52 4.19
N VAL A 4 5.69 7.74 5.14
CA VAL A 4 7.00 7.97 5.79
C VAL A 4 8.17 7.85 4.80
N SER A 5 8.11 6.92 3.84
CA SER A 5 9.17 6.73 2.86
C SER A 5 8.65 6.22 1.53
N ARG A 6 9.13 6.82 0.44
CA ARG A 6 8.89 6.33 -0.93
C ARG A 6 9.87 5.22 -1.33
N ALA A 7 11.02 5.10 -0.65
CA ALA A 7 12.10 4.21 -1.06
C ALA A 7 11.67 2.74 -1.26
N PRO A 8 10.79 2.14 -0.43
CA PRO A 8 10.31 0.77 -0.68
C PRO A 8 9.55 0.62 -2.01
N PHE A 9 8.73 1.63 -2.37
CA PHE A 9 8.00 1.65 -3.64
C PHE A 9 8.97 1.77 -4.83
N ASP A 10 9.95 2.68 -4.73
CA ASP A 10 10.95 2.87 -5.79
C ASP A 10 11.79 1.59 -5.99
N THR A 11 12.19 0.92 -4.91
CA THR A 11 12.89 -0.36 -4.99
C THR A 11 12.02 -1.44 -5.64
N ALA A 12 10.76 -1.57 -5.21
CA ALA A 12 9.84 -2.56 -5.78
C ALA A 12 9.55 -2.30 -7.27
N THR A 13 9.40 -1.04 -7.71
CA THR A 13 9.16 -0.71 -9.13
C THR A 13 10.34 -1.08 -10.02
N ARG A 14 11.58 -0.98 -9.51
CA ARG A 14 12.79 -1.42 -10.22
C ARG A 14 12.89 -2.94 -10.28
N GLN A 15 12.50 -3.63 -9.21
CA GLN A 15 12.55 -5.09 -9.13
C GLN A 15 11.43 -5.76 -9.96
N PHE A 16 10.25 -5.14 -10.00
CA PHE A 16 9.06 -5.64 -10.69
C PHE A 16 8.57 -4.61 -11.71
N PRO A 17 9.28 -4.40 -12.83
CA PRO A 17 8.97 -3.35 -13.81
C PRO A 17 7.57 -3.50 -14.42
N ASN A 18 7.11 -4.73 -14.61
CA ASN A 18 5.76 -5.02 -15.13
C ASN A 18 4.66 -4.55 -14.17
N GLN A 19 4.97 -4.39 -12.87
CA GLN A 19 4.06 -3.95 -11.82
C GLN A 19 4.31 -2.51 -11.36
N ALA A 20 5.23 -1.80 -12.02
CA ALA A 20 5.64 -0.46 -11.59
C ALA A 20 4.47 0.53 -11.56
N ALA A 21 3.54 0.44 -12.52
CA ALA A 21 2.35 1.29 -12.56
C ALA A 21 1.43 1.03 -11.36
N ALA A 22 1.20 -0.24 -10.98
CA ALA A 22 0.39 -0.60 -9.83
C ALA A 22 1.03 -0.12 -8.52
N LEU A 23 2.35 -0.30 -8.37
CA LEU A 23 3.09 0.15 -7.21
C LEU A 23 3.07 1.69 -7.05
N ASP A 24 3.20 2.44 -8.14
CA ASP A 24 3.12 3.91 -8.10
C ASP A 24 1.69 4.39 -7.80
N ASP A 25 0.64 3.70 -8.30
CA ASP A 25 -0.74 4.01 -7.97
C ASP A 25 -1.06 3.82 -6.48
N VAL A 26 -0.53 2.75 -5.86
CA VAL A 26 -0.66 2.53 -4.41
C VAL A 26 -0.02 3.69 -3.64
N TYR A 27 1.21 4.07 -3.98
CA TYR A 27 1.89 5.21 -3.33
C TYR A 27 1.09 6.51 -3.47
N ARG A 28 0.62 6.83 -4.68
CA ARG A 28 -0.18 8.05 -4.94
C ARG A 28 -1.51 8.03 -4.18
N THR A 29 -2.19 6.89 -4.16
CA THR A 29 -3.45 6.70 -3.43
C THR A 29 -3.25 6.94 -1.94
N LEU A 30 -2.26 6.28 -1.32
CA LEU A 30 -1.95 6.44 0.10
C LEU A 30 -1.52 7.86 0.46
N LYS A 31 -0.83 8.57 -0.44
CA LYS A 31 -0.44 9.96 -0.23
C LYS A 31 -1.61 10.93 -0.32
N ARG A 32 -2.55 10.70 -1.24
CA ARG A 32 -3.70 11.60 -1.50
C ARG A 32 -4.84 11.40 -0.50
N GLU A 33 -5.13 10.16 -0.15
CA GLU A 33 -6.32 9.83 0.65
C GLU A 33 -6.01 9.81 2.15
N ASN A 34 -7.06 10.04 2.94
CA ASN A 34 -7.02 9.93 4.40
C ASN A 34 -8.02 8.84 4.81
N TYR A 35 -7.58 7.94 5.69
CA TYR A 35 -8.42 6.89 6.27
C TYR A 35 -8.39 7.06 7.78
N THR A 36 -9.57 7.04 8.40
CA THR A 36 -9.71 7.16 9.85
C THR A 36 -9.70 5.80 10.55
N SER A 37 -9.97 4.72 9.80
CA SER A 37 -9.90 3.34 10.27
C SER A 37 -9.38 2.38 9.19
N PRO A 38 -8.85 1.20 9.58
CA PRO A 38 -8.50 0.15 8.63
C PRO A 38 -9.68 -0.32 7.76
N ASP A 39 -10.90 -0.30 8.30
CA ASP A 39 -12.10 -0.70 7.55
C ASP A 39 -12.43 0.26 6.40
N GLU A 40 -12.15 1.56 6.57
CA GLU A 40 -12.25 2.52 5.46
C GLU A 40 -11.18 2.25 4.39
N MET A 41 -9.95 1.95 4.81
CA MET A 41 -8.87 1.59 3.89
C MET A 41 -9.19 0.29 3.13
N LYS A 42 -9.85 -0.68 3.77
CA LYS A 42 -10.26 -1.95 3.15
C LYS A 42 -11.25 -1.76 1.99
N LYS A 43 -12.04 -0.69 2.00
CA LYS A 43 -12.92 -0.34 0.87
C LYS A 43 -12.14 0.04 -0.39
N ARG A 44 -10.94 0.62 -0.23
CA ARG A 44 -10.04 0.96 -1.34
C ARG A 44 -9.14 -0.21 -1.72
N PHE A 45 -8.61 -0.92 -0.72
CA PHE A 45 -7.72 -2.07 -0.87
C PHE A 45 -8.41 -3.32 -0.34
N ALA A 46 -9.15 -4.03 -1.21
CA ALA A 46 -9.96 -5.18 -0.80
C ALA A 46 -9.13 -6.33 -0.18
N SER A 47 -7.86 -6.47 -0.58
CA SER A 47 -6.89 -7.43 -0.04
C SER A 47 -6.28 -7.02 1.31
N LEU A 48 -6.67 -5.87 1.89
CA LEU A 48 -6.14 -5.41 3.16
C LEU A 48 -6.43 -6.42 4.28
N ASP A 49 -5.37 -6.96 4.86
CA ASP A 49 -5.44 -7.88 6.01
C ASP A 49 -4.48 -7.46 7.13
N ARG A 50 -4.82 -7.82 8.37
CA ARG A 50 -4.05 -7.49 9.57
C ARG A 50 -2.95 -8.52 9.78
N MET A 51 -1.70 -8.08 9.86
CA MET A 51 -0.57 -8.94 10.20
C MET A 51 -0.71 -9.43 11.65
N LYS A 52 -0.74 -10.75 11.83
CA LYS A 52 -0.99 -11.37 13.14
C LYS A 52 0.11 -11.05 14.17
N TYR A 53 1.37 -11.09 13.74
CA TYR A 53 2.53 -11.06 14.64
C TYR A 53 3.11 -9.68 14.91
N ARG A 54 2.61 -8.63 14.25
CA ARG A 54 3.05 -7.25 14.49
C ARG A 54 1.85 -6.34 14.65
N GLU A 55 1.81 -5.66 15.79
CA GLU A 55 0.76 -4.70 16.07
C GLU A 55 0.85 -3.52 15.09
N LYS A 56 -0.30 -3.06 14.58
CA LYS A 56 -0.41 -1.96 13.61
C LYS A 56 0.33 -2.21 12.30
N TRP A 57 0.37 -3.47 11.86
CA TRP A 57 0.87 -3.86 10.55
C TRP A 57 -0.24 -4.47 9.72
N TRP A 58 -0.27 -4.11 8.45
CA TRP A 58 -1.22 -4.61 7.46
C TRP A 58 -0.49 -5.01 6.19
N VAL A 59 -1.12 -5.91 5.44
CA VAL A 59 -0.65 -6.38 4.14
C VAL A 59 -1.70 -6.07 3.08
N ILE A 60 -1.24 -5.81 1.86
CA ILE A 60 -2.07 -5.63 0.67
C ILE A 60 -1.41 -6.37 -0.49
N ASP A 61 -2.23 -6.89 -1.40
CA ASP A 61 -1.77 -7.43 -2.67
C ASP A 61 -1.69 -6.30 -3.71
N VAL A 62 -0.64 -6.31 -4.53
CA VAL A 62 -0.39 -5.30 -5.57
C VAL A 62 0.08 -6.00 -6.84
N GLY A 63 -0.58 -5.71 -7.97
CA GLY A 63 -0.16 -6.20 -9.29
C GLY A 63 -0.84 -7.48 -9.78
N GLY A 64 -1.82 -8.01 -9.04
CA GLY A 64 -2.58 -9.21 -9.42
C GLY A 64 -1.88 -10.50 -9.02
#